data_AF-A0A414ALP9-F1
#
_entry.id   AF-A0A414ALP9-F1
#
_cell.length_a   1.000
_cell.length_b   1.000
_cell.length_c   1.000
_cell.angle_alpha   90.00
_cell.angle_beta   90.00
_cell.angle_gamma   90.00
#
_symmetry.space_group_name_H-M   'P 1'
#
loop_
_entity.id
_entity.type
_entity.pdbx_description
1 polymer ?
#
loop_
_entity_poly.entity_id
_entity_poly.type
_entity_poly.pdbx_seq_one_letter_code
_entity_poly.pdbx_strand_id
1 'polypeptide(L)'
;MEYQWDRVTEEELKHLYYEEGKTDREIAERFGVSMGKVAYKRRKYGISIKNMIYQQFMDENPELFAQLNENSRERLLRRENIDAISKAVTHYAFRNGPVEDMHANGQLSQQDMKTLNKYMVNRIAGLLSAAMDGSWLQLEQLFSYYRFFGGDWDAAEPDMGEMKLLMERLKKL
;
A
#
# COMPACT_ATOMS: atom_id res chain seq x y z
N MET A 1 -6.32 1.01 36.04
CA MET A 1 -6.01 1.83 34.84
C MET A 1 -7.15 1.61 33.86
N GLU A 2 -7.95 2.64 33.58
CA GLU A 2 -8.92 2.58 32.48
C GLU A 2 -8.13 2.50 31.17
N TYR A 3 -8.06 1.31 30.59
CA TYR A 3 -7.50 1.16 29.25
C TYR A 3 -8.47 1.82 28.26
N GLN A 4 -8.07 2.94 27.67
CA GLN A 4 -8.87 3.59 26.64
C GLN A 4 -8.76 2.80 25.33
N TRP A 5 -9.86 2.13 24.94
CA TRP A 5 -9.98 1.36 23.70
C TRP A 5 -9.44 2.09 22.46
N ASP A 6 -9.63 3.41 22.39
CA ASP A 6 -9.22 4.21 21.23
C ASP A 6 -7.69 4.24 21.05
N ARG A 7 -6.92 4.09 22.13
CA ARG A 7 -5.45 4.09 22.11
C ARG A 7 -4.81 2.73 21.85
N VAL A 8 -5.60 1.65 21.89
CA VAL A 8 -5.07 0.29 21.68
C VAL A 8 -4.38 0.19 20.33
N THR A 9 -3.10 -0.18 20.31
CA THR A 9 -2.32 -0.25 19.06
C THR A 9 -2.60 -1.53 18.28
N GLU A 10 -2.02 -1.63 17.07
CA GLU A 10 -2.07 -2.86 16.29
C GLU A 10 -1.33 -4.00 17.00
N GLU A 11 -0.18 -3.72 17.60
CA GLU A 11 0.66 -4.67 18.32
C GLU A 11 -0.03 -5.19 19.57
N GLU A 12 -0.62 -4.31 20.37
CA GLU A 12 -1.38 -4.70 21.57
C GLU A 12 -2.58 -5.59 21.20
N LEU A 13 -3.32 -5.24 20.15
CA LEU A 13 -4.46 -6.03 19.72
C LEU A 13 -4.04 -7.37 19.10
N LYS A 14 -2.87 -7.44 18.44
CA LYS A 14 -2.27 -8.69 17.95
C LYS A 14 -1.88 -9.60 19.11
N HIS A 15 -1.21 -9.08 20.13
CA HIS A 15 -0.81 -9.86 21.31
C HIS A 15 -2.03 -10.51 21.99
N LEU A 16 -3.09 -9.72 22.23
CA LEU A 16 -4.32 -10.23 22.83
C LEU A 16 -4.98 -11.34 22.02
N TYR A 17 -5.04 -11.18 20.70
CA TYR A 17 -5.82 -12.06 19.83
C TYR A 17 -5.03 -13.30 19.38
N TYR A 18 -3.74 -13.16 19.08
CA TYR A 18 -2.89 -14.24 18.58
C TYR A 18 -2.15 -14.98 19.70
N GLU A 19 -1.56 -14.25 20.64
CA GLU A 19 -0.67 -14.83 21.66
C GLU A 19 -1.43 -15.22 22.93
N GLU A 20 -2.29 -14.33 23.45
CA GLU A 20 -3.17 -14.65 24.57
C GLU A 20 -4.42 -15.47 24.15
N GLY A 21 -4.66 -15.62 22.84
CA GLY A 21 -5.78 -16.41 22.29
C GLY A 21 -7.18 -15.87 22.61
N LYS A 22 -7.31 -14.59 22.97
CA LYS A 22 -8.59 -14.01 23.39
C LYS A 22 -9.56 -13.81 22.23
N THR A 23 -10.81 -14.15 22.48
CA THR A 23 -11.92 -13.87 21.58
C THR A 23 -12.28 -12.38 21.55
N ASP A 24 -12.95 -11.93 20.49
CA ASP A 24 -13.48 -10.55 20.41
C ASP A 24 -14.39 -10.21 21.61
N ARG A 25 -15.03 -11.21 22.23
CA ARG A 25 -15.84 -11.07 23.44
C ARG A 25 -14.98 -10.79 24.68
N GLU A 26 -13.96 -11.59 24.93
CA GLU A 26 -13.08 -11.40 26.09
C GLU A 26 -12.31 -10.08 26.01
N ILE A 27 -11.92 -9.67 24.80
CA ILE A 27 -11.32 -8.36 24.57
C ILE A 27 -12.37 -7.26 24.84
N ALA A 28 -13.59 -7.39 24.32
CA ALA A 28 -14.65 -6.42 24.56
C ALA A 28 -14.95 -6.23 26.07
N GLU A 29 -15.04 -7.34 26.82
CA GLU A 29 -15.24 -7.34 28.27
C GLU A 29 -14.05 -6.69 29.01
N ARG A 30 -12.80 -6.96 28.61
CA ARG A 30 -11.59 -6.37 29.20
C ARG A 30 -11.54 -4.85 29.07
N PHE A 31 -12.01 -4.30 27.95
CA PHE A 31 -11.93 -2.87 27.65
C PHE A 31 -13.27 -2.12 27.82
N GLY A 32 -14.33 -2.79 28.27
CA GLY A 32 -15.66 -2.17 28.46
C GLY A 32 -16.29 -1.64 27.17
N VAL A 33 -16.02 -2.29 26.03
CA VAL A 33 -16.54 -1.89 24.70
C VAL A 33 -17.41 -2.97 24.08
N SER A 34 -18.09 -2.68 22.97
CA SER A 34 -18.84 -3.70 22.24
C SER A 34 -17.91 -4.61 21.44
N MET A 35 -18.31 -5.88 21.28
CA MET A 35 -17.64 -6.83 20.37
C MET A 35 -17.49 -6.28 18.95
N GLY A 36 -18.49 -5.51 18.47
CA GLY A 36 -18.46 -4.88 17.15
C GLY A 36 -17.32 -3.87 17.00
N LYS A 37 -17.00 -3.10 18.06
CA LYS A 37 -15.84 -2.17 18.07
C LYS A 37 -14.53 -2.94 17.95
N VAL A 38 -14.40 -4.05 18.69
CA VAL A 38 -13.22 -4.94 18.62
C VAL A 38 -13.05 -5.51 17.23
N ALA A 39 -14.09 -6.16 16.69
CA ALA A 39 -14.07 -6.74 15.36
C ALA A 39 -13.78 -5.71 14.26
N TYR A 40 -14.28 -4.47 14.40
CA TYR A 40 -13.97 -3.38 13.49
C TYR A 40 -12.48 -3.00 13.52
N LYS A 41 -11.93 -2.69 14.70
CA LYS A 41 -10.52 -2.29 14.85
C LYS A 41 -9.56 -3.41 14.43
N ARG A 42 -9.89 -4.66 14.80
CA ARG A 42 -9.16 -5.87 14.40
C ARG A 42 -9.12 -6.04 12.88
N ARG A 43 -10.24 -5.86 12.18
CA ARG A 43 -10.29 -5.87 10.71
C ARG A 43 -9.52 -4.69 10.09
N LYS A 44 -9.60 -3.50 10.69
CA LYS A 44 -8.84 -2.32 10.24
C LYS A 44 -7.33 -2.56 10.28
N TYR A 45 -6.86 -3.28 11.30
CA TYR A 45 -5.46 -3.70 11.44
C TYR A 45 -5.12 -5.01 10.72
N GLY A 46 -6.04 -5.62 9.97
CA GLY A 46 -5.78 -6.89 9.30
C GLY A 46 -5.48 -8.04 10.27
N ILE A 47 -6.04 -8.03 11.47
CA ILE A 47 -5.81 -9.09 12.47
C ILE A 47 -6.90 -10.16 12.27
N SER A 48 -6.52 -11.39 11.93
CA SER A 48 -7.43 -12.52 11.75
C SER A 48 -6.67 -13.85 11.85
N ILE A 49 -7.35 -14.95 12.15
CA ILE A 49 -6.71 -16.29 12.16
C ILE A 49 -6.08 -16.61 10.80
N LYS A 50 -6.71 -16.21 9.68
CA LYS A 50 -6.12 -16.37 8.34
C LYS A 50 -4.80 -15.61 8.20
N ASN A 51 -4.75 -14.37 8.69
CA ASN A 51 -3.52 -13.57 8.65
C ASN A 51 -2.47 -14.09 9.63
N MET A 52 -2.87 -14.62 10.79
CA MET A 52 -1.96 -15.29 11.72
C MET A 52 -1.29 -16.49 11.07
N ILE A 53 -2.07 -17.40 10.48
CA ILE A 53 -1.53 -18.60 9.78
C ILE A 53 -0.63 -18.18 8.62
N TYR A 54 -1.02 -17.16 7.87
CA TYR A 54 -0.20 -16.63 6.78
C TYR A 54 1.14 -16.07 7.28
N GLN A 55 1.14 -15.28 8.36
CA GLN A 55 2.36 -14.75 8.97
C GLN A 55 3.24 -15.88 9.51
N GLN A 56 2.67 -16.81 10.28
CA GLN A 56 3.38 -17.99 10.77
C GLN A 56 4.02 -18.79 9.63
N PHE A 57 3.28 -19.05 8.55
CA PHE A 57 3.82 -19.73 7.38
C PHE A 57 4.99 -18.96 6.74
N MET A 58 4.92 -17.64 6.65
CA MET A 58 6.03 -16.82 6.14
C MET A 58 7.24 -16.86 7.07
N ASP A 59 7.02 -16.74 8.38
CA ASP A 59 8.07 -16.74 9.40
C ASP A 59 8.78 -18.10 9.50
N GLU A 60 8.04 -19.20 9.29
CA GLU A 60 8.56 -20.57 9.24
C GLU A 60 9.27 -20.88 7.92
N ASN A 61 8.98 -20.15 6.84
CA ASN A 61 9.52 -20.40 5.50
C ASN A 61 10.20 -19.16 4.88
N PRO A 62 11.19 -18.54 5.56
CA PRO A 62 11.77 -17.27 5.13
C PRO A 62 12.49 -17.39 3.77
N GLU A 63 13.13 -18.52 3.50
CA GLU A 63 13.82 -18.77 2.22
C GLU A 63 12.84 -18.85 1.05
N LEU A 64 11.73 -19.56 1.23
CA LEU A 64 10.68 -19.66 0.22
C LEU A 64 10.07 -18.28 -0.06
N PHE A 65 9.81 -17.49 0.99
CA PHE A 65 9.29 -16.14 0.83
C PHE A 65 10.27 -15.23 0.09
N ALA A 66 11.56 -15.25 0.47
CA ALA A 66 12.60 -14.51 -0.22
C ALA A 66 12.68 -14.90 -1.71
N GLN A 67 12.61 -16.20 -2.01
CA GLN A 67 12.60 -16.70 -3.38
C GLN A 67 11.36 -16.25 -4.16
N LEU A 68 10.16 -16.33 -3.57
CA LEU A 68 8.92 -15.87 -4.21
C LEU A 68 8.94 -14.36 -4.45
N ASN A 69 9.49 -13.59 -3.51
CA ASN A 69 9.65 -12.15 -3.63
C ASN A 69 10.63 -11.80 -4.77
N GLU A 70 11.79 -12.45 -4.83
CA GLU A 70 12.76 -12.24 -5.91
C GLU A 70 12.18 -12.64 -7.27
N ASN A 71 11.54 -13.81 -7.37
CA ASN A 71 10.85 -14.24 -8.59
C ASN A 71 9.76 -13.25 -9.02
N SER A 72 9.07 -12.62 -8.06
CA SER A 72 8.06 -11.60 -8.34
C SER A 72 8.70 -10.31 -8.84
N ARG A 73 9.82 -9.89 -8.23
CA ARG A 73 10.64 -8.77 -8.69
C ARG A 73 11.14 -8.98 -10.12
N GLU A 74 11.72 -10.14 -10.42
CA GLU A 74 12.21 -10.49 -11.75
C GLU A 74 11.11 -10.48 -12.81
N ARG A 75 9.94 -11.07 -12.51
CA ARG A 75 8.80 -11.03 -13.42
C ARG A 75 8.27 -9.62 -13.61
N LEU A 76 8.17 -8.83 -12.54
CA LEU A 76 7.66 -7.47 -12.60
C LEU A 76 8.58 -6.58 -13.44
N LEU A 77 9.89 -6.62 -13.19
CA LEU A 77 10.89 -5.75 -13.81
C LEU A 77 11.36 -6.25 -15.19
N ARG A 78 10.52 -6.94 -15.95
CA ARG A 78 10.84 -7.27 -17.36
C ARG A 78 10.43 -6.13 -18.29
N ARG A 79 11.18 -5.93 -19.37
CA ARG A 79 10.98 -4.79 -20.29
C ARG A 79 9.59 -4.80 -20.92
N GLU A 80 9.08 -5.98 -21.26
CA GLU A 80 7.74 -6.16 -21.81
C GLU A 80 6.64 -5.65 -20.87
N ASN A 81 6.90 -5.54 -19.57
CA ASN A 81 5.93 -5.10 -18.58
C ASN A 81 5.94 -3.58 -18.33
N ILE A 82 6.91 -2.83 -18.89
CA ILE A 82 7.06 -1.39 -18.61
C ILE A 82 5.79 -0.61 -18.96
N ASP A 83 5.16 -0.89 -20.10
CA ASP A 83 3.92 -0.20 -20.51
C ASP A 83 2.76 -0.48 -19.53
N ALA A 84 2.55 -1.76 -19.18
CA ALA A 84 1.50 -2.17 -18.25
C ALA A 84 1.71 -1.59 -16.85
N ILE A 85 2.94 -1.64 -16.34
CA ILE A 85 3.29 -1.08 -15.02
C ILE A 85 3.13 0.43 -15.01
N SER A 86 3.57 1.12 -16.07
CA SER A 86 3.46 2.59 -16.14
C SER A 86 2.01 3.05 -16.13
N LYS A 87 1.12 2.32 -16.81
CA LYS A 87 -0.33 2.54 -16.75
C LYS A 87 -0.89 2.26 -15.36
N ALA A 88 -0.52 1.13 -14.75
CA ALA A 88 -0.98 0.77 -13.41
C ALA A 88 -0.55 1.78 -12.34
N VAL A 89 0.72 2.22 -12.37
CA VAL A 89 1.23 3.25 -11.45
C VAL A 89 0.57 4.60 -11.70
N THR A 90 0.32 4.98 -12.97
CA THR A 90 -0.44 6.20 -13.27
C THR A 90 -1.85 6.14 -12.69
N HIS A 91 -2.52 4.98 -12.80
CA HIS A 91 -3.81 4.76 -12.18
C HIS A 91 -3.74 4.89 -10.66
N TYR A 92 -2.84 4.17 -10.03
CA TYR A 92 -2.70 4.11 -8.57
C TYR A 92 -2.28 5.44 -7.95
N ALA A 93 -1.21 6.07 -8.45
CA ALA A 93 -0.55 7.18 -7.77
C ALA A 93 -1.03 8.58 -8.22
N PHE A 94 -1.73 8.68 -9.34
CA PHE A 94 -2.09 9.97 -9.92
C PHE A 94 -3.56 10.07 -10.30
N ARG A 95 -4.06 9.12 -11.09
CA ARG A 95 -5.40 9.23 -11.66
C ARG A 95 -6.48 8.92 -10.64
N ASN A 96 -6.38 7.79 -9.94
CA ASN A 96 -7.36 7.41 -8.94
C ASN A 96 -7.22 8.36 -7.73
N GLY A 97 -8.32 9.00 -7.33
CA GLY A 97 -8.33 10.02 -6.29
C GLY A 97 -8.69 11.41 -6.85
N PRO A 98 -8.05 12.51 -6.39
CA PRO A 98 -8.48 13.87 -6.70
C PRO A 98 -8.60 14.18 -8.20
N VAL A 99 -7.75 13.60 -9.04
CA VAL A 99 -7.79 13.83 -10.49
C VAL A 99 -9.05 13.23 -11.12
N GLU A 100 -9.44 12.02 -10.72
CA GLU A 100 -10.68 11.41 -11.17
C GLU A 100 -11.90 12.18 -10.63
N ASP A 101 -11.84 12.69 -9.38
CA ASP A 101 -12.90 13.53 -8.82
C ASP A 101 -13.05 14.84 -9.62
N MET A 102 -11.95 15.50 -9.98
CA MET A 102 -11.97 16.71 -10.82
C MET A 102 -12.59 16.43 -12.19
N HIS A 103 -12.28 15.28 -12.79
CA HIS A 103 -12.87 14.87 -14.05
C HIS A 103 -14.37 14.56 -13.91
N ALA A 104 -14.78 13.82 -12.88
CA ALA A 104 -16.18 13.52 -12.60
C ALA A 104 -17.02 14.78 -12.33
N ASN A 105 -16.40 15.80 -11.71
CA ASN A 105 -17.01 17.09 -11.44
C ASN A 105 -16.96 18.06 -12.64
N GLY A 106 -16.49 17.61 -13.80
CA GLY A 106 -16.43 18.41 -15.04
C GLY A 106 -15.37 19.52 -15.04
N GLN A 107 -14.43 19.51 -14.09
CA GLN A 107 -13.33 20.47 -14.00
C GLN A 107 -12.21 20.14 -15.00
N LEU A 108 -12.08 18.86 -15.37
CA LEU A 108 -11.20 18.39 -16.43
C LEU A 108 -12.04 17.81 -17.56
N SER A 109 -11.70 18.12 -18.81
CA SER A 109 -12.31 17.46 -19.94
C SER A 109 -11.72 16.05 -20.14
N GLN A 110 -12.42 15.23 -20.93
CA GLN A 110 -11.89 13.95 -21.38
C GLN A 110 -10.57 14.10 -22.17
N GLN A 111 -10.38 15.22 -22.87
CA GLN A 111 -9.14 15.47 -23.60
C GLN A 111 -7.99 15.84 -22.65
N ASP A 112 -8.27 16.60 -21.60
CA ASP A 112 -7.29 16.92 -20.55
C ASP A 112 -6.85 15.63 -19.85
N MET A 113 -7.79 14.75 -19.51
CA MET A 113 -7.49 13.45 -18.90
C MET A 113 -6.58 12.60 -19.77
N LYS A 114 -6.82 12.53 -21.09
CA LYS A 114 -5.94 11.79 -22.01
C LYS A 114 -4.52 12.38 -22.03
N THR A 115 -4.41 13.71 -22.06
CA THR A 115 -3.12 14.41 -22.04
C THR A 115 -2.35 14.14 -20.75
N LEU A 116 -3.00 14.29 -19.60
CA LEU A 116 -2.38 14.07 -18.27
C LEU A 116 -1.96 12.61 -18.09
N ASN A 117 -2.84 11.66 -18.43
CA ASN A 117 -2.54 10.23 -18.34
C ASN A 117 -1.36 9.87 -19.25
N LYS A 118 -1.32 10.37 -20.49
CA LYS A 118 -0.22 10.09 -21.42
C LYS A 118 1.11 10.67 -20.91
N TYR A 119 1.08 11.87 -20.35
CA TYR A 119 2.25 12.50 -19.73
C TYR A 119 2.80 11.62 -18.60
N MET A 120 1.95 11.22 -17.65
CA MET A 120 2.36 10.41 -16.50
C MET A 120 2.87 9.02 -16.91
N VAL A 121 2.15 8.32 -17.79
CA VAL A 121 2.57 7.00 -18.30
C VAL A 121 3.95 7.09 -18.95
N ASN A 122 4.21 8.10 -19.79
CA ASN A 122 5.50 8.26 -20.44
C ASN A 122 6.62 8.57 -19.43
N ARG A 123 6.37 9.42 -18.43
CA ARG A 123 7.37 9.77 -17.41
C ARG A 123 7.73 8.56 -16.55
N ILE A 124 6.75 7.79 -16.10
CA ILE A 124 6.96 6.57 -15.33
C ILE A 124 7.71 5.53 -16.16
N ALA A 125 7.32 5.34 -17.43
CA ALA A 125 8.02 4.42 -18.33
C ALA A 125 9.50 4.80 -18.49
N GLY A 126 9.81 6.10 -18.62
CA GLY A 126 11.17 6.59 -18.70
C GLY A 126 11.99 6.30 -17.45
N LEU A 127 11.43 6.54 -16.25
CA LEU A 127 12.09 6.23 -14.98
C LEU A 127 12.35 4.73 -14.81
N LEU A 128 11.36 3.88 -15.11
CA LEU A 128 11.50 2.43 -15.04
C LEU A 128 12.55 1.92 -16.02
N SER A 129 12.54 2.43 -17.26
CA SER A 129 13.52 2.05 -18.28
C SER A 129 14.93 2.44 -17.85
N ALA A 130 15.13 3.67 -17.38
CA ALA A 130 16.44 4.14 -16.92
C ALA A 130 16.97 3.30 -15.74
N ALA A 131 16.11 2.94 -14.78
CA ALA A 131 16.48 2.09 -13.65
C ALA A 131 16.89 0.68 -14.12
N MET A 132 16.13 0.10 -15.05
CA MET A 132 16.42 -1.22 -15.63
C MET A 132 17.66 -1.23 -16.52
N ASP A 133 17.97 -0.11 -17.16
CA ASP A 133 19.16 0.10 -17.99
C ASP A 133 20.42 0.37 -17.16
N GLY A 134 20.30 0.46 -15.84
CA GLY A 134 21.42 0.80 -14.95
C GLY A 134 21.86 2.26 -15.02
N SER A 135 21.01 3.16 -15.55
CA SER A 135 21.28 4.61 -15.69
C SER A 135 21.11 5.36 -14.36
N TRP A 136 21.70 4.85 -13.29
CA TRP A 136 21.52 5.33 -11.92
C TRP A 136 22.08 6.74 -11.69
N LEU A 137 23.22 7.07 -12.32
CA LEU A 137 23.80 8.41 -12.26
C LEU A 137 22.85 9.46 -12.85
N GLN A 138 22.22 9.17 -13.99
CA GLN A 138 21.26 10.07 -14.63
C GLN A 138 20.00 10.25 -13.77
N LEU A 139 19.53 9.18 -13.13
CA LEU A 139 18.42 9.26 -12.18
C LEU A 139 18.78 10.10 -10.95
N GLU A 140 19.97 9.90 -10.38
CA GLU A 140 20.45 10.69 -9.25
C GLU A 140 20.54 12.18 -9.60
N GLN A 141 21.09 12.51 -10.77
CA GLN A 141 21.17 13.89 -11.26
C GLN A 141 19.79 14.51 -11.45
N LEU A 142 18.85 13.76 -12.05
CA LEU A 142 17.47 14.18 -12.24
C LEU A 142 16.80 14.50 -10.89
N PHE A 143 16.87 13.58 -9.93
CA PHE A 143 16.25 13.76 -8.61
C PHE A 143 16.93 14.85 -7.78
N SER A 144 18.26 14.96 -7.87
CA SER A 144 19.03 16.03 -7.22
C SER A 144 18.69 17.41 -7.77
N TYR A 145 18.30 17.50 -9.04
CA TYR A 145 17.76 18.74 -9.58
C TYR A 145 16.35 19.02 -9.04
N TYR A 146 15.46 18.02 -9.06
CA TYR A 146 14.05 18.22 -8.68
C TYR A 146 13.80 18.39 -7.18
N ARG A 147 14.69 17.91 -6.30
CA ARG A 147 14.55 18.06 -4.84
C ARG A 147 14.55 19.52 -4.35
N PHE A 148 14.92 20.48 -5.20
CA PHE A 148 14.91 21.90 -4.86
C PHE A 148 13.55 22.58 -5.13
N PHE A 149 12.57 21.87 -5.67
CA PHE A 149 11.20 22.37 -5.86
C PHE A 149 10.26 21.79 -4.79
N GLY A 150 9.13 22.47 -4.52
CA GLY A 150 8.13 22.02 -3.55
C GLY A 150 8.53 22.22 -2.09
N GLY A 151 9.41 23.19 -1.79
CA GLY A 151 9.83 23.50 -0.42
C GLY A 151 8.71 24.05 0.47
N ASP A 152 7.58 24.42 -0.13
CA ASP A 152 6.34 24.86 0.50
C ASP A 152 5.33 23.70 0.70
N TRP A 153 5.65 22.49 0.27
CA TRP A 153 4.79 21.31 0.43
C TRP A 153 5.03 20.64 1.77
N ASP A 154 3.99 19.97 2.29
CA ASP A 154 4.11 19.14 3.48
C ASP A 154 5.09 17.97 3.24
N ALA A 155 5.67 17.46 4.33
CA ALA A 155 6.54 16.30 4.28
C ALA A 155 5.78 15.08 3.71
N ALA A 156 6.46 14.28 2.89
CA ALA A 156 5.87 13.08 2.33
C ALA A 156 5.59 12.03 3.43
N GLU A 157 4.37 11.51 3.46
CA GLU A 157 3.96 10.40 4.32
C GLU A 157 3.67 9.15 3.46
N PRO A 158 4.21 7.98 3.80
CA PRO A 158 3.90 6.75 3.05
C PRO A 158 2.42 6.34 3.21
N ASP A 159 1.65 6.38 2.11
CA ASP A 159 0.30 5.82 2.07
C ASP A 159 0.29 4.42 1.43
N MET A 160 -0.10 3.43 2.24
CA MET A 160 -0.24 2.02 1.85
C MET A 160 -1.66 1.51 2.05
N GLY A 161 -2.63 2.39 2.32
CA GLY A 161 -3.99 2.02 2.70
C GLY A 161 -4.71 1.19 1.64
N GLU A 162 -4.69 1.65 0.39
CA GLU A 162 -5.31 0.94 -0.75
C GLU A 162 -4.62 -0.40 -1.01
N MET A 163 -3.28 -0.44 -0.98
CA MET A 163 -2.51 -1.67 -1.15
C MET A 163 -2.87 -2.70 -0.06
N LYS A 164 -2.92 -2.29 1.21
CA LYS A 164 -3.32 -3.17 2.33
C LYS A 164 -4.74 -3.71 2.13
N LEU A 165 -5.68 -2.85 1.74
CA LEU A 165 -7.07 -3.24 1.47
C LEU A 165 -7.17 -4.26 0.33
N LEU A 166 -6.43 -4.03 -0.76
CA LEU A 166 -6.38 -4.94 -1.91
C LEU A 166 -5.83 -6.31 -1.50
N MET A 167 -4.73 -6.35 -0.75
CA MET A 167 -4.14 -7.59 -0.25
C MET A 167 -5.12 -8.36 0.64
N GLU A 168 -5.84 -7.68 1.53
CA GLU A 168 -6.87 -8.33 2.35
C GLU A 168 -8.04 -8.89 1.54
N ARG A 169 -8.40 -8.26 0.41
CA ARG A 169 -9.42 -8.79 -0.51
C ARG A 169 -8.92 -10.03 -1.26
N LEU A 170 -7.68 -10.00 -1.74
CA LEU A 170 -7.07 -11.13 -2.45
C LEU A 170 -6.94 -12.36 -1.53
N LYS A 171 -6.71 -12.14 -0.24
CA LYS A 171 -6.77 -13.21 0.76
C LYS A 171 -8.19 -13.75 1.01
N LYS A 172 -9.27 -13.23 0.44
CA LYS A 172 -10.62 -13.81 0.62
C LYS A 172 -11.08 -14.66 -0.56
N LEU A 173 -10.38 -14.56 -1.68
CA LEU A 173 -10.53 -15.44 -2.84
C LEU A 173 -9.80 -16.77 -2.56
#